data_AF-A0AA42YB98-F1
#
_entry.id   AF-A0AA42YB98-F1
#
_cell.length_a   1.000
_cell.length_b   1.000
_cell.length_c   1.000
_cell.angle_alpha   90.00
_cell.angle_beta   90.00
_cell.angle_gamma   90.00
#
_symmetry.space_group_name_H-M   'P 1'
#
loop_
_entity.id
_entity.type
_entity.pdbx_description
1 polymer ?
#
loop_
_entity_poly.entity_id
_entity_poly.type
_entity_poly.pdbx_seq_one_letter_code
_entity_poly.pdbx_strand_id
1 'polypeptide(L)'
;MIKAELDKTKSILHARPSGPLEAADFDRLAALADPYIENKGELAGLMIEAKEFPGWKNLAGMIRHFRFVRNHHRKIRRVAL
;
A
#
# COMPACT_ATOMS: atom_id res chain seq x y z
N MET A 1 11.51 3.09 1.10
CA MET A 1 11.54 2.19 -0.08
C MET A 1 10.68 0.99 0.20
N ILE A 2 9.67 0.78 -0.64
CA ILE A 2 8.74 -0.35 -0.57
C ILE A 2 8.80 -1.17 -1.85
N LYS A 3 8.90 -2.50 -1.72
CA LYS A 3 8.61 -3.41 -2.84
C LYS A 3 7.13 -3.75 -2.79
N ALA A 4 6.45 -3.72 -3.92
CA ALA A 4 5.03 -3.99 -3.98
C ALA A 4 4.66 -4.83 -5.21
N GLU A 5 3.80 -5.83 -5.00
CA GLU A 5 3.34 -6.76 -6.02
C GLU A 5 1.86 -7.07 -5.81
N LEU A 6 1.09 -7.09 -6.88
CA LEU A 6 -0.35 -7.39 -6.82
C LEU A 6 -0.60 -8.82 -7.31
N ASP A 7 -1.03 -9.70 -6.40
CA ASP A 7 -1.59 -10.99 -6.76
C ASP A 7 -3.03 -10.79 -7.27
N LYS A 8 -3.17 -10.73 -8.59
CA LYS A 8 -4.47 -10.52 -9.25
C LYS A 8 -5.44 -11.68 -9.07
N THR A 9 -4.94 -12.89 -8.83
CA THR A 9 -5.75 -14.11 -8.64
C THR A 9 -6.40 -14.09 -7.26
N LYS A 10 -5.64 -13.70 -6.23
CA LYS A 10 -6.14 -13.61 -4.86
C LYS A 10 -6.70 -12.23 -4.49
N SER A 11 -6.50 -11.22 -5.34
CA SER A 11 -6.87 -9.83 -5.05
C SER A 11 -6.12 -9.28 -3.81
N ILE A 12 -4.84 -9.61 -3.69
CA ILE A 12 -4.01 -9.22 -2.54
C ILE A 12 -2.83 -8.38 -3.02
N LEU A 13 -2.69 -7.19 -2.45
CA LEU A 13 -1.49 -6.37 -2.61
C LEU A 13 -0.47 -6.77 -1.55
N HIS A 14 0.71 -7.21 -1.99
CA HIS A 14 1.85 -7.50 -1.12
C HIS A 14 2.76 -6.28 -1.08
N ALA A 15 3.09 -5.81 0.12
CA ALA A 15 3.90 -4.65 0.37
C ALA A 15 5.03 -5.02 1.34
N ARG A 16 6.29 -4.87 0.93
CA ARG A 16 7.47 -5.21 1.73
C ARG A 16 8.36 -3.98 1.88
N PRO A 17 8.22 -3.22 2.97
CA PRO A 17 9.12 -2.13 3.31
C PRO A 17 10.53 -2.66 3.57
N SER A 18 11.54 -2.00 3.00
CA SER A 18 12.94 -2.32 3.24
C SER A 18 13.72 -1.17 3.90
N GLY A 19 13.00 -0.12 4.34
CA GLY A 19 13.56 1.07 4.96
C GLY A 19 12.52 2.20 5.04
N PRO A 20 12.91 3.39 5.52
CA PRO A 20 11.99 4.51 5.73
C PRO A 20 11.16 4.83 4.49
N LEU A 21 9.86 5.06 4.70
CA LEU A 21 8.89 5.25 3.62
C LEU A 21 8.90 6.69 3.09
N GLU A 22 8.95 6.85 1.78
CA GLU A 22 8.91 8.16 1.10
C GLU A 22 7.62 8.34 0.29
N ALA A 23 7.32 9.56 -0.16
CA ALA A 23 6.08 9.83 -0.87
C ALA A 23 5.91 8.95 -2.13
N ALA A 24 7.01 8.73 -2.87
CA ALA A 24 7.02 7.90 -4.08
C ALA A 24 6.68 6.43 -3.82
N ASP A 25 6.90 5.92 -2.59
CA ASP A 25 6.51 4.56 -2.22
C ASP A 25 4.98 4.40 -2.27
N PHE A 26 4.25 5.38 -1.76
CA PHE A 26 2.78 5.38 -1.77
C PHE A 26 2.20 5.64 -3.16
N ASP A 27 2.91 6.40 -4.00
CA ASP A 27 2.54 6.59 -5.40
C ASP A 27 2.62 5.30 -6.19
N ARG A 28 3.65 4.50 -5.95
CA ARG A 28 3.76 3.16 -6.52
C ARG A 28 2.64 2.23 -6.04
N LEU A 29 2.32 2.25 -4.74
CA LEU A 29 1.22 1.45 -4.22
C LEU A 29 -0.11 1.81 -4.86
N ALA A 30 -0.41 3.12 -4.99
CA ALA A 30 -1.62 3.60 -5.65
C ALA A 30 -1.64 3.18 -7.13
N ALA A 31 -0.53 3.37 -7.87
CA ALA A 31 -0.45 2.98 -9.28
C ALA A 31 -0.68 1.47 -9.52
N LEU A 32 -0.37 0.62 -8.53
CA LEU A 32 -0.67 -0.82 -8.59
C LEU A 32 -2.12 -1.14 -8.19
N ALA A 33 -2.62 -0.49 -7.15
CA ALA A 33 -3.93 -0.77 -6.57
C ALA A 33 -5.08 -0.14 -7.38
N ASP A 34 -4.94 1.12 -7.80
CA ASP A 34 -6.00 1.91 -8.43
C ASP A 34 -6.58 1.23 -9.67
N PRO A 35 -5.79 0.76 -10.67
CA PRO A 35 -6.36 0.11 -11.85
C PRO A 35 -7.13 -1.17 -11.52
N TYR A 36 -6.68 -1.90 -10.49
CA TYR A 36 -7.35 -3.12 -10.06
C TYR A 36 -8.65 -2.81 -9.33
N ILE A 37 -8.62 -1.84 -8.41
CA ILE A 37 -9.78 -1.37 -7.66
C ILE A 37 -10.82 -0.77 -8.60
N GLU A 38 -10.43 -0.01 -9.61
CA GLU A 38 -11.33 0.54 -10.61
C GLU A 38 -12.06 -0.56 -11.41
N ASN A 39 -11.37 -1.66 -11.72
CA ASN A 39 -11.94 -2.77 -12.47
C ASN A 39 -12.78 -3.72 -11.60
N LYS A 40 -12.32 -4.02 -10.38
CA LYS A 40 -12.91 -5.06 -9.50
C LYS A 40 -13.70 -4.50 -8.31
N GLY A 41 -13.69 -3.20 -8.10
CA GLY A 41 -14.36 -2.48 -7.01
C GLY A 41 -13.54 -2.40 -5.72
N GLU A 42 -12.84 -3.47 -5.37
CA GLU A 42 -12.06 -3.56 -4.12
C GLU A 42 -10.85 -4.52 -4.23
N LEU A 43 -9.95 -4.42 -3.25
CA LEU A 43 -8.93 -5.43 -2.94
C LEU A 43 -9.44 -6.34 -1.83
N ALA A 44 -9.31 -7.66 -2.01
CA ALA A 44 -9.58 -8.63 -0.95
C ALA A 44 -8.65 -8.45 0.25
N GLY A 45 -7.41 -7.98 0.03
CA GLY A 45 -6.57 -7.56 1.14
C GLY A 45 -5.25 -6.87 0.78
N LEU A 46 -4.58 -6.39 1.83
CA LEU A 46 -3.24 -5.83 1.82
C LEU A 46 -2.38 -6.63 2.82
N MET A 47 -1.30 -7.24 2.34
CA MET A 47 -0.30 -7.92 3.16
C MET A 47 0.91 -7.01 3.28
N ILE A 48 1.24 -6.57 4.49
CA ILE A 48 2.42 -5.77 4.77
C ILE A 48 3.43 -6.68 5.47
N GLU A 49 4.53 -6.98 4.80
CA GLU A 49 5.60 -7.79 5.38
C GLU A 49 6.73 -6.89 5.87
N ALA A 50 6.71 -6.57 7.16
CA ALA A 50 7.75 -5.77 7.82
C ALA A 50 8.03 -6.32 9.22
N LYS A 51 9.31 -6.41 9.61
CA LYS A 51 9.68 -6.82 10.99
C LYS A 51 9.21 -5.80 12.02
N GLU A 52 9.30 -4.52 11.66
CA GLU A 52 8.87 -3.38 12.45
C GLU A 52 8.50 -2.24 11.50
N PHE A 53 7.78 -1.24 12.00
CA PHE A 53 7.46 -0.07 11.20
C PHE A 53 8.72 0.77 10.95
N PRO A 54 9.21 0.90 9.69
CA PRO A 54 10.49 1.54 9.40
C PRO A 54 10.44 3.07 9.52
N GLY A 55 9.30 3.64 9.88
CA GLY A 55 9.08 5.08 9.92
C GLY A 55 8.95 5.72 8.54
N TRP A 56 8.88 7.04 8.55
CA TRP A 56 8.86 7.86 7.33
C TRP A 56 10.21 8.51 7.12
N LYS A 57 10.64 8.60 5.87
CA LYS A 57 11.87 9.31 5.48
C LYS A 57 11.79 10.81 5.80
N ASN A 58 10.59 11.40 5.67
CA ASN A 58 10.31 12.80 5.93
C ASN A 58 8.79 13.04 6.10
N LEU A 59 8.41 14.29 6.43
CA LEU A 59 7.01 14.70 6.58
C LEU A 59 6.18 14.47 5.31
N ALA A 60 6.76 14.64 4.12
CA ALA A 60 6.06 14.39 2.87
C ALA A 60 5.65 12.91 2.73
N GLY A 61 6.53 11.98 3.14
CA GLY A 61 6.22 10.55 3.22
C GLY A 61 5.06 10.25 4.18
N MET A 62 5.04 10.90 5.35
CA MET A 62 3.94 10.78 6.32
C MET A 62 2.61 11.28 5.74
N ILE A 63 2.58 12.48 5.16
CA ILE A 63 1.37 13.06 4.55
C ILE A 63 0.85 12.16 3.43
N ARG A 64 1.76 11.62 2.60
CA ARG A 64 1.38 10.73 1.50
C ARG A 64 0.82 9.40 2.00
N HIS A 65 1.38 8.84 3.07
CA HIS A 65 0.84 7.66 3.74
C HIS A 65 -0.62 7.88 4.17
N PHE A 66 -0.90 8.96 4.90
CA PHE A 66 -2.25 9.24 5.39
C PHE A 66 -3.25 9.48 4.24
N ARG A 67 -2.81 10.12 3.15
CA ARG A 67 -3.63 10.27 1.94
C ARG A 67 -3.94 8.92 1.29
N PHE A 68 -2.95 8.05 1.18
CA PHE A 68 -3.14 6.69 0.65
C PHE A 68 -4.18 5.94 1.48
N VAL A 69 -4.02 5.90 2.80
CA VAL A 69 -4.97 5.24 3.71
C VAL A 69 -6.37 5.85 3.59
N ARG A 70 -6.50 7.17 3.62
CA ARG A 70 -7.80 7.85 3.46
C ARG A 70 -8.53 7.42 2.19
N ASN A 71 -7.82 7.32 1.08
CA ASN A 71 -8.40 7.02 -0.23
C ASN A 71 -8.71 5.51 -0.43
N HIS A 72 -7.96 4.62 0.23
CA HIS A 72 -8.00 3.19 -0.06
C HIS A 72 -8.57 2.31 1.07
N HIS A 73 -8.56 2.74 2.34
CA HIS A 73 -8.94 1.87 3.46
C HIS A 73 -10.35 1.28 3.35
N ARG A 74 -11.29 2.00 2.70
CA ARG A 74 -12.66 1.51 2.46
C ARG A 74 -12.77 0.48 1.33
N LYS A 75 -11.74 0.42 0.48
CA LYS A 75 -11.65 -0.47 -0.69
C LYS A 75 -10.68 -1.62 -0.47
N ILE A 76 -10.13 -1.76 0.73
CA ILE A 76 -9.26 -2.87 1.14
C ILE A 76 -9.99 -3.61 2.25
N ARG A 77 -10.42 -4.84 1.97
CA ARG A 77 -11.30 -5.56 2.87
C ARG A 77 -10.61 -6.04 4.16
N ARG A 78 -9.32 -6.39 4.07
CA ARG A 78 -8.52 -6.89 5.20
C ARG A 78 -7.07 -6.43 5.08
N VAL A 79 -6.42 -6.22 6.22
CA VAL A 79 -4.98 -5.92 6.30
C VAL A 79 -4.32 -6.96 7.18
N ALA A 80 -3.22 -7.52 6.70
CA ALA A 80 -2.31 -8.37 7.46
C ALA A 80 -0.96 -7.66 7.62
N LEU A 81 -0.35 -7.79 8.79
CA LEU A 81 0.91 -7.18 9.21
C LEU A 81 1.89 -8.29 9.63
#